data_AF-A0A9J6EFT9-F1
#
_entry.id   AF-A0A9J6EFT9-F1
#
_cell.length_a   1.000
_cell.length_b   1.000
_cell.length_c   1.000
_cell.angle_alpha   90.00
_cell.angle_beta   90.00
_cell.angle_gamma   90.00
#
_symmetry.space_group_name_H-M   'P 1'
#
loop_
_entity.id
_entity.type
_entity.pdbx_description
1 polymer ?
#
loop_
_entity_poly.entity_id
_entity_poly.type
_entity_poly.pdbx_seq_one_letter_code
_entity_poly.pdbx_strand_id
1 'polypeptide(L)'
;MVPTYVHYGGALLRCTLYRKQVDTCYHCGRLGHRADVWPNPEDRICRGCGAQSPPEDHQCTLTCQLSGSNHQTADRTYRARYKTPYIVTRHHWERQQQILPKRTASSNDANKQDTLPPPP
;
A
#
# COMPACT_ATOMS: atom_id res chain seq x y z
N MET A 1 -5.59 -18.42 -12.47
CA MET A 1 -5.55 -19.28 -11.27
C MET A 1 -4.09 -19.55 -10.96
N VAL A 2 -3.62 -19.39 -9.71
CA VAL A 2 -2.21 -19.67 -9.34
C VAL A 2 -2.17 -21.03 -8.64
N PRO A 3 -1.31 -21.98 -9.08
CA PRO A 3 -1.18 -23.29 -8.44
C PRO A 3 -0.81 -23.16 -6.95
N THR A 4 -1.29 -24.04 -6.09
CA THR A 4 -0.94 -24.02 -4.65
C THR A 4 0.44 -24.60 -4.37
N TYR A 5 0.91 -25.52 -5.20
CA TYR A 5 2.23 -26.14 -5.11
C TYR A 5 2.86 -26.32 -6.49
N VAL A 6 4.20 -26.29 -6.55
CA VAL A 6 5.00 -26.57 -7.75
C VAL A 6 6.13 -27.54 -7.41
N HIS A 7 6.44 -28.46 -8.33
CA HIS A 7 7.62 -29.32 -8.20
C HIS A 7 8.83 -28.61 -8.80
N TYR A 8 9.90 -28.48 -8.02
CA TYR A 8 11.16 -27.90 -8.48
C TYR A 8 12.34 -28.64 -7.83
N GLY A 9 13.25 -29.18 -8.64
CA GLY A 9 14.45 -29.88 -8.14
C GLY A 9 14.16 -31.07 -7.21
N GLY A 10 13.07 -31.81 -7.45
CA GLY A 10 12.66 -32.94 -6.60
C GLY A 10 11.92 -32.56 -5.32
N ALA A 11 11.73 -31.26 -5.04
CA ALA A 11 10.97 -30.78 -3.89
C ALA A 11 9.60 -30.22 -4.31
N LEU A 12 8.59 -30.40 -3.43
CA LEU A 12 7.27 -29.78 -3.56
C LEU A 12 7.25 -28.45 -2.81
N LEU A 13 7.21 -27.33 -3.54
CA LEU A 13 7.22 -25.98 -2.98
C LEU A 13 5.81 -25.40 -2.94
N ARG A 14 5.43 -24.81 -1.81
CA ARG A 14 4.15 -24.07 -1.70
C ARG A 14 4.25 -22.72 -2.40
N CYS A 15 3.34 -22.46 -3.32
CA CYS A 15 3.21 -21.17 -3.96
C CYS A 15 2.45 -20.19 -3.06
N THR A 16 3.11 -19.13 -2.64
CA THR A 16 2.47 -17.97 -1.99
C THR A 16 2.44 -16.80 -2.96
N LEU A 17 1.30 -16.13 -3.06
CA LEU A 17 1.22 -14.90 -3.85
C LEU A 17 2.20 -13.87 -3.31
N TYR A 18 3.04 -13.35 -4.20
CA TYR A 18 3.92 -12.23 -3.88
C TYR A 18 3.08 -11.02 -3.44
N ARG A 19 3.39 -10.49 -2.26
CA ARG A 19 2.79 -9.26 -1.73
C ARG A 19 3.83 -8.16 -1.80
N LYS A 20 3.60 -7.17 -2.68
CA LYS A 20 4.48 -6.01 -2.80
C LYS A 20 4.45 -5.22 -1.50
N GLN A 21 5.56 -5.24 -0.78
CA GLN A 21 5.80 -4.40 0.39
C GLN A 21 6.34 -3.05 -0.07
N VAL A 22 5.88 -1.97 0.55
CA VAL A 22 6.49 -0.64 0.42
C VAL A 22 7.30 -0.37 1.67
N ASP A 23 8.56 -0.01 1.50
CA ASP A 23 9.37 0.34 2.64
C ASP A 23 8.97 1.69 3.21
N THR A 24 9.06 1.76 4.54
CA THR A 24 8.93 3.00 5.29
C THR A 24 10.31 3.64 5.35
N CYS A 25 10.40 4.91 4.97
CA CYS A 25 11.64 5.65 5.12
C CYS A 25 11.95 5.88 6.60
N TYR A 26 13.18 5.55 7.02
CA TYR A 26 13.59 5.72 8.42
C TYR A 26 13.85 7.18 8.81
N HIS A 27 14.04 8.07 7.84
CA HIS A 27 14.25 9.49 8.09
C HIS A 27 12.95 10.25 8.31
N CYS A 28 11.89 9.94 7.56
CA CYS A 28 10.62 10.69 7.61
C CYS A 28 9.39 9.89 8.05
N GLY A 29 9.52 8.57 8.18
CA GLY A 29 8.44 7.66 8.62
C GLY A 29 7.33 7.42 7.60
N ARG A 30 7.45 7.96 6.39
CA ARG A 30 6.44 7.82 5.32
C ARG A 30 6.74 6.63 4.41
N LEU A 31 5.69 6.11 3.80
CA LEU A 31 5.78 5.12 2.73
C LEU A 31 6.02 5.81 1.38
N GLY A 32 6.77 5.16 0.48
CA GLY A 32 6.84 5.54 -0.93
C GLY A 32 8.23 5.85 -1.46
N HIS A 33 9.23 5.99 -0.58
CA HIS A 33 10.62 6.12 -0.96
C HIS A 33 11.52 5.35 0.01
N ARG A 34 12.73 5.05 -0.44
CA ARG A 34 13.76 4.39 0.36
C ARG A 34 14.57 5.43 1.13
N ALA A 35 15.22 5.02 2.22
CA ALA A 35 15.98 5.93 3.06
C ALA A 35 17.19 6.57 2.33
N ASP A 36 17.75 5.88 1.34
CA ASP A 36 18.90 6.33 0.54
C ASP A 36 18.57 7.44 -0.46
N VAL A 37 17.30 7.63 -0.80
CA VAL A 37 16.85 8.73 -1.68
C VAL A 37 16.28 9.91 -0.90
N TRP A 38 16.42 9.91 0.43
CA TRP A 38 15.96 11.00 1.28
C TRP A 38 16.93 12.19 1.20
N PRO A 39 16.44 13.43 0.95
CA PRO A 39 17.31 14.59 0.70
C PRO A 39 18.12 15.05 1.92
N ASN A 40 17.65 14.80 3.15
CA ASN A 40 18.27 15.29 4.38
C ASN A 40 18.67 14.15 5.32
N PRO A 41 19.89 13.59 5.23
CA PRO A 41 20.28 12.40 5.99
C PRO A 41 20.37 12.61 7.52
N GLU A 42 20.54 13.85 7.96
CA GLU A 42 20.62 14.21 9.38
C GLU A 42 19.25 14.21 10.07
N ASP A 43 18.19 14.47 9.30
CA ASP A 43 16.83 14.45 9.83
C ASP A 43 16.43 13.01 10.11
N ARG A 44 16.01 12.75 11.35
CA ARG A 44 15.53 11.43 11.78
C ARG A 44 14.25 11.58 12.55
N ILE A 45 13.40 10.57 12.47
CA ILE A 45 12.21 10.49 13.32
C ILE A 45 12.40 9.42 14.38
N CYS A 46 11.74 9.59 15.53
CA CYS A 46 11.58 8.48 16.46
C CYS A 46 10.61 7.45 15.86
N ARG A 47 11.07 6.20 15.76
CA ARG A 47 10.23 5.09 15.28
C ARG A 47 9.11 4.71 16.26
N GLY A 48 9.27 5.08 17.52
CA GLY A 48 8.28 4.86 18.56
C GLY A 48 7.10 5.82 18.47
N CYS A 49 7.36 7.13 18.46
CA CYS A 49 6.32 8.16 18.58
C CYS A 49 6.16 9.07 17.34
N GLY A 50 7.03 8.96 16.35
CA GLY A 50 7.01 9.79 15.14
C GLY A 50 7.51 11.23 15.33
N ALA A 51 8.04 11.59 16.50
CA ALA A 51 8.64 12.91 16.73
C ALA A 51 9.83 13.15 15.79
N GLN A 52 9.96 14.38 15.30
CA GLN A 52 11.08 14.79 14.43
C GLN A 52 12.29 15.18 15.28
N SER A 53 13.44 14.63 14.94
CA SER A 53 14.74 14.80 15.58
C SER A 53 14.67 14.91 17.11
N PRO A 54 14.04 13.94 17.81
CA PRO A 54 13.91 14.03 19.25
C PRO A 54 15.25 13.72 19.93
N PRO A 55 15.50 14.30 21.12
CA PRO A 55 16.65 13.93 21.94
C PRO A 55 16.59 12.45 22.34
N GLU A 56 17.75 11.87 22.68
CA GLU A 56 17.85 10.44 23.06
C GLU A 56 16.95 10.09 24.24
N ASP A 57 16.78 11.02 25.18
CA ASP A 57 15.93 10.88 26.36
C ASP A 57 14.64 11.72 26.23
N HIS A 58 13.79 11.35 25.27
CA HIS A 58 12.45 11.93 25.15
C HIS A 58 11.41 10.96 25.69
N GLN A 59 10.34 11.51 26.28
CA GLN A 59 9.19 10.72 26.68
C GLN A 59 8.48 10.16 25.44
N CYS A 60 8.81 8.91 25.10
CA CYS A 60 8.32 8.25 23.89
C CYS A 60 7.01 7.50 24.15
N THR A 61 5.89 8.04 23.68
CA THR A 61 4.63 7.30 23.62
C THR A 61 4.55 6.53 22.30
N LEU A 62 4.39 5.21 22.36
CA LEU A 62 4.37 4.36 21.18
C LEU A 62 3.14 4.62 20.31
N THR A 63 3.32 5.31 19.19
CA THR A 63 2.27 5.63 18.22
C THR A 63 2.81 5.51 16.79
N CYS A 64 2.08 4.78 15.95
CA CYS A 64 2.45 4.66 14.55
C CYS A 64 2.05 5.92 13.78
N GLN A 65 3.01 6.53 13.08
CA GLN A 65 2.73 7.74 12.28
C GLN A 65 1.76 7.47 11.10
N LEU A 66 1.68 6.23 10.62
CA LEU A 66 0.85 5.85 9.47
C LEU A 66 -0.59 5.47 9.84
N SER A 67 -0.82 4.96 11.05
CA SER A 67 -2.15 4.48 11.51
C SER A 67 -2.67 5.14 12.78
N GLY A 68 -1.82 5.84 13.53
CA GLY A 68 -2.13 6.36 14.86
C GLY A 68 -2.27 5.30 15.95
N SER A 69 -2.04 4.02 15.63
CA SER A 69 -2.20 2.91 16.57
C SER A 69 -0.95 2.67 17.43
N ASN A 70 -1.10 1.94 18.54
CA ASN A 70 -0.02 1.64 19.49
C ASN A 70 0.93 0.55 18.97
N HIS A 71 1.73 0.87 17.95
CA HIS A 71 2.81 0.02 17.45
C HIS A 71 3.92 0.88 16.84
N GLN A 72 5.12 0.30 16.68
CA GLN A 72 6.25 1.02 16.08
C GLN A 72 5.95 1.38 14.61
N THR A 73 6.41 2.55 14.20
CA THR A 73 6.42 2.95 12.80
C THR A 73 7.36 2.02 12.03
N ALA A 74 6.85 1.37 10.97
CA ALA A 74 7.50 0.30 10.20
C ALA A 74 7.49 -1.11 10.83
N ASP A 75 6.63 -1.38 11.82
CA ASP A 75 6.44 -2.74 12.33
C ASP A 75 6.02 -3.72 11.20
N ARG A 76 6.53 -4.95 11.25
CA ARG A 76 6.20 -6.04 10.30
C ARG A 76 4.74 -6.45 10.40
N THR A 77 4.12 -6.25 11.56
CA THR A 77 2.69 -6.53 11.77
C THR A 77 1.78 -5.52 11.06
N TYR A 78 2.32 -4.38 10.63
CA TYR A 78 1.55 -3.31 10.02
C TYR A 78 1.09 -3.65 8.59
N ARG A 79 -0.21 -3.95 8.44
CA ARG A 79 -0.78 -4.42 7.17
C ARG A 79 -0.80 -3.36 6.07
N ALA A 80 -0.85 -2.07 6.39
CA ALA A 80 -0.90 -1.03 5.35
C ALA A 80 0.44 -0.85 4.60
N ARG A 81 1.49 -1.55 5.04
CA ARG A 81 2.77 -1.65 4.32
C ARG A 81 2.65 -2.44 3.01
N TYR A 82 1.64 -3.31 2.89
CA TYR A 82 1.39 -4.08 1.69
C TYR A 82 0.48 -3.30 0.75
N LYS A 83 0.98 -2.94 -0.44
CA LYS A 83 0.14 -2.33 -1.47
C LYS A 83 -0.53 -3.41 -2.31
N THR A 84 -1.82 -3.24 -2.58
CA THR A 84 -2.51 -4.02 -3.61
C THR A 84 -1.81 -3.76 -4.95
N PRO A 85 -1.30 -4.79 -5.63
CA PRO A 85 -0.67 -4.60 -6.93
C PRO A 85 -1.70 -4.12 -7.95
N TYR A 86 -1.25 -3.29 -8.90
CA TYR A 86 -2.11 -2.69 -9.93
C TYR A 86 -2.98 -3.73 -10.66
N ILE A 87 -2.41 -4.89 -11.00
CA ILE A 87 -3.12 -5.97 -11.71
C ILE A 87 -4.38 -6.42 -10.94
N VAL A 88 -4.29 -6.51 -9.61
CA VAL A 88 -5.43 -6.89 -8.77
C VAL A 88 -6.49 -5.78 -8.78
N THR A 89 -6.08 -4.52 -8.62
CA THR A 89 -6.99 -3.37 -8.69
C THR A 89 -7.71 -3.30 -10.04
N ARG A 90 -6.99 -3.49 -11.15
CA ARG A 90 -7.55 -3.53 -12.52
C ARG A 90 -8.61 -4.62 -12.66
N HIS A 91 -8.32 -5.85 -12.19
CA HIS A 91 -9.29 -6.95 -12.25
C HIS A 91 -10.52 -6.75 -11.36
N HIS A 92 -10.40 -6.03 -10.25
CA HIS A 92 -11.58 -5.65 -9.46
C HIS A 92 -12.45 -4.66 -10.22
N TRP A 93 -11.85 -3.66 -10.86
CA TRP A 93 -12.56 -2.68 -11.68
C TRP A 93 -13.26 -3.31 -12.88
N GLU A 94 -12.57 -4.17 -13.65
CA GLU A 94 -13.14 -4.91 -14.79
C GLU A 94 -14.39 -5.71 -14.38
N ARG A 95 -14.35 -6.38 -13.22
CA ARG A 95 -15.50 -7.13 -12.68
C ARG A 95 -16.64 -6.22 -12.26
N GLN A 96 -16.35 -5.08 -11.63
CA GLN A 96 -17.40 -4.12 -11.25
C GLN A 96 -18.12 -3.56 -12.48
N GLN A 97 -17.41 -3.34 -13.59
CA GLN A 97 -18.04 -2.90 -14.84
C GLN A 97 -18.93 -3.96 -15.49
N GLN A 98 -18.62 -5.24 -15.30
CA GLN A 98 -19.44 -6.35 -15.80
C GLN A 98 -20.70 -6.59 -14.96
N ILE A 99 -20.67 -6.22 -13.67
CA ILE A 99 -21.80 -6.37 -12.73
C ILE A 99 -22.71 -5.14 -12.77
N LEU A 100 -22.22 -3.97 -13.21
CA LEU A 100 -23.10 -2.82 -13.45
C LEU A 100 -24.13 -3.21 -14.52
N PRO A 101 -25.44 -3.11 -14.24
CA PRO A 101 -26.44 -3.36 -15.26
C PRO A 101 -26.18 -2.38 -16.41
N LYS A 102 -26.09 -2.91 -17.64
CA LYS A 102 -26.30 -2.10 -18.84
C LYS A 102 -27.65 -1.42 -18.63
N ARG A 103 -27.66 -0.17 -18.14
CA ARG A 103 -28.84 0.68 -18.20
C ARG A 103 -29.22 0.69 -19.66
N THR A 104 -30.30 -0.02 -19.92
CA THR A 104 -30.86 -0.26 -21.23
C THR A 104 -30.98 1.07 -21.94
N ALA A 105 -30.44 1.12 -23.15
CA ALA A 105 -30.73 2.15 -24.11
C ALA A 105 -32.25 2.25 -24.27
N SER A 106 -32.83 3.34 -23.79
CA SER A 106 -34.07 3.89 -24.32
C SER A 106 -34.12 5.39 -24.01
N SER A 107 -33.82 6.13 -25.07
CA SER A 107 -34.38 7.43 -25.47
C SER A 107 -34.24 8.64 -24.53
N ASN A 108 -33.46 9.60 -25.07
CA ASN A 108 -33.60 11.05 -24.99
C ASN A 108 -33.22 11.71 -23.66
N ASP A 109 -31.99 12.22 -23.57
CA ASP A 109 -31.77 13.67 -23.52
C ASP A 109 -30.26 13.99 -23.47
N ALA A 110 -29.95 15.20 -23.90
CA ALA A 110 -28.63 15.67 -24.24
C ALA A 110 -27.62 15.70 -23.08
N ASN A 111 -26.34 15.68 -23.50
CA ASN A 111 -25.23 16.45 -22.93
C ASN A 111 -24.34 15.80 -21.84
N LYS A 112 -23.04 16.08 -22.02
CA LYS A 112 -21.85 15.86 -21.18
C LYS A 112 -21.27 14.44 -21.09
N GLN A 113 -20.24 14.23 -21.92
CA GLN A 113 -19.20 13.23 -21.74
C GLN A 113 -18.32 13.61 -20.53
N ASP A 114 -18.69 13.15 -19.33
CA ASP A 114 -17.75 13.10 -18.21
C ASP A 114 -16.88 11.85 -18.37
N THR A 115 -15.71 12.06 -18.98
CA THR A 115 -14.62 11.08 -18.99
C THR A 115 -14.08 11.03 -17.57
N LEU A 116 -14.48 10.02 -16.78
CA LEU A 116 -13.86 9.80 -15.48
C LEU A 116 -12.36 9.53 -15.70
N PRO A 117 -11.45 10.28 -15.03
CA PRO A 117 -10.03 10.03 -15.15
C PRO A 117 -9.69 8.65 -14.59
N PRO A 118 -8.68 7.96 -15.16
CA PRO A 118 -8.17 6.72 -14.60
C PRO A 118 -7.67 6.97 -13.16
N PRO A 119 -7.85 6.01 -12.23
CA PRO A 119 -7.36 6.16 -10.87
C PRO A 119 -5.82 6.28 -10.85
N PRO A 120 -5.25 7.01 -9.87
CA PRO A 120 -3.83 7.36 -9.80
C PRO A 120 -2.88 6.18 -9.62
#